data_AF-S6TKC7-F1
#
_entry.id   AF-S6TKC7-F1
#
_cell.length_a   1.000
_cell.length_b   1.000
_cell.length_c   1.000
_cell.angle_alpha   90.00
_cell.angle_beta   90.00
_cell.angle_gamma   90.00
#
_symmetry.space_group_name_H-M   'P 1'
#
loop_
_entity.id
_entity.type
_entity.pdbx_description
1 polymer ?
#
loop_
_entity_poly.entity_id
_entity_poly.type
_entity_poly.pdbx_seq_one_letter_code
_entity_poly.pdbx_strand_id
1 'polypeptide(L)'
;MVLCDRFTDATYAYQGGGRGLSHERIAALEQFVQGDLRPDLTLVFDLPVEIGLSRAAARGRLDRFEQEGRAFFDAVRSTYLNRAKAEPACYRLVDAAQSLADVQASLDKLLPELLELQRG
;
A
#
# COMPACT_ATOMS: atom_id res chain seq x y z
N MET A 1 -1.78 -14.40 13.36
CA MET A 1 -1.75 -13.17 12.54
C MET A 1 -0.49 -13.18 11.68
N VAL A 2 -0.61 -12.80 10.40
CA VAL A 2 0.52 -12.58 9.49
C VAL A 2 0.61 -11.08 9.23
N LEU A 3 1.80 -10.50 9.40
CA LEU A 3 2.09 -9.14 8.97
C LEU A 3 2.95 -9.22 7.72
N CYS A 4 2.43 -8.74 6.60
CA CYS A 4 3.09 -8.83 5.30
C CYS A 4 3.44 -7.42 4.81
N ASP A 5 4.74 -7.12 4.67
CA ASP A 5 5.19 -5.89 4.02
C ASP A 5 5.05 -6.06 2.51
N ARG A 6 3.99 -5.41 1.98
CA ARG A 6 3.47 -5.51 0.61
C ARG A 6 2.80 -6.84 0.27
N PHE A 7 1.81 -6.75 -0.61
CA PHE A 7 1.12 -7.89 -1.22
C PHE A 7 0.61 -7.46 -2.61
N THR A 8 -0.49 -8.01 -3.09
CA THR A 8 -1.00 -7.81 -4.46
C THR A 8 -1.38 -6.37 -4.78
N ASP A 9 -1.74 -5.56 -3.77
CA ASP A 9 -1.92 -4.11 -3.95
C ASP A 9 -0.67 -3.41 -4.51
N ALA A 10 0.53 -3.87 -4.14
CA ALA A 10 1.77 -3.35 -4.72
C ALA A 10 1.88 -3.70 -6.22
N THR A 11 1.37 -4.86 -6.65
CA THR A 11 1.32 -5.21 -8.07
C THR A 11 0.38 -4.26 -8.81
N TYR A 12 -0.83 -4.04 -8.30
CA TYR A 12 -1.75 -3.05 -8.90
C TYR A 12 -1.11 -1.66 -8.98
N ALA A 13 -0.46 -1.21 -7.92
CA ALA A 13 0.11 0.13 -7.87
C ALA A 13 1.34 0.30 -8.77
N TYR A 14 2.33 -0.59 -8.68
CA TYR A 14 3.59 -0.47 -9.43
C TYR A 14 3.48 -0.95 -10.85
N GLN A 15 2.83 -2.09 -11.10
CA GLN A 15 2.70 -2.66 -12.44
C GLN A 15 1.51 -2.03 -13.17
N GLY A 16 0.38 -1.85 -12.48
CA GLY A 16 -0.79 -1.20 -13.07
C GLY A 16 -0.60 0.30 -13.21
N GLY A 17 -0.63 1.03 -12.10
CA GLY A 17 -0.49 2.49 -12.09
C GLY A 17 0.85 2.96 -12.66
N GLY A 18 1.95 2.45 -12.11
CA GLY A 18 3.30 2.88 -12.47
C GLY A 18 3.75 2.48 -13.87
N ARG A 19 3.45 1.24 -14.33
CA ARG A 19 3.89 0.72 -15.64
C ARG A 19 2.80 0.66 -16.71
N GLY A 20 1.56 1.02 -16.39
CA GLY A 20 0.45 1.03 -17.33
C GLY A 20 -0.05 -0.37 -17.72
N LEU A 21 0.23 -1.42 -16.94
CA LEU A 21 -0.39 -2.72 -17.19
C LEU A 21 -1.89 -2.65 -16.89
N SER A 22 -2.70 -3.25 -17.76
CA SER A 22 -4.16 -3.26 -17.60
C SER A 22 -4.57 -3.93 -16.29
N HIS A 23 -5.53 -3.33 -15.59
CA HIS A 23 -6.08 -3.85 -14.33
C HIS A 23 -6.59 -5.29 -14.48
N GLU A 24 -7.25 -5.61 -15.58
CA GLU A 24 -7.84 -6.92 -15.86
C GLU A 24 -6.79 -8.03 -15.93
N ARG A 25 -5.60 -7.72 -16.46
CA ARG A 25 -4.48 -8.68 -16.50
C ARG A 25 -3.92 -8.95 -15.11
N ILE A 26 -3.85 -7.93 -14.27
CA ILE A 26 -3.39 -8.09 -12.88
C ILE A 26 -4.43 -8.90 -12.09
N ALA A 27 -5.71 -8.59 -12.25
CA ALA A 27 -6.81 -9.32 -11.61
C ALA A 27 -6.86 -10.81 -12.03
N ALA A 28 -6.61 -11.10 -13.31
CA ALA A 28 -6.51 -12.49 -13.78
C ALA A 28 -5.36 -13.26 -13.11
N LEU A 29 -4.20 -12.62 -12.92
CA LEU A 29 -3.05 -13.22 -12.23
C LEU A 29 -3.28 -13.35 -10.72
N GLU A 30 -3.89 -12.34 -10.10
CA GLU A 30 -4.31 -12.38 -8.70
C GLU A 30 -5.22 -13.59 -8.45
N GLN A 31 -6.28 -13.75 -9.25
CA GLN A 31 -7.19 -14.89 -9.11
C GLN A 31 -6.49 -16.23 -9.38
N PHE A 32 -5.61 -16.30 -10.37
CA PHE A 32 -4.87 -17.52 -10.69
C PHE A 32 -3.95 -17.97 -9.54
N VAL A 33 -3.26 -17.03 -8.89
CA VAL A 33 -2.27 -17.35 -7.83
C VAL A 33 -2.93 -17.51 -6.46
N GLN A 34 -3.92 -16.68 -6.14
CA GLN A 34 -4.49 -16.59 -4.79
C GLN A 34 -5.86 -17.28 -4.67
N GLY A 35 -6.54 -17.59 -5.77
CA GLY A 35 -7.96 -17.93 -5.72
C GLY A 35 -8.73 -16.81 -5.03
N ASP A 36 -9.53 -17.14 -4.01
CA ASP A 36 -10.32 -16.16 -3.27
C ASP A 36 -9.58 -15.56 -2.06
N LEU A 37 -8.33 -15.96 -1.80
CA LEU A 37 -7.54 -15.44 -0.68
C LEU A 37 -7.23 -13.96 -0.88
N ARG A 38 -7.68 -13.14 0.07
CA ARG A 38 -7.36 -11.70 0.17
C ARG A 38 -6.93 -11.37 1.60
N PRO A 39 -6.15 -10.30 1.83
CA PRO A 39 -5.87 -9.82 3.17
C PRO A 39 -7.17 -9.44 3.89
N ASP A 40 -7.29 -9.80 5.17
CA ASP A 40 -8.42 -9.35 6.01
C ASP A 40 -8.40 -7.83 6.23
N LEU A 41 -7.20 -7.24 6.25
CA LEU A 41 -6.99 -5.81 6.34
C LEU A 41 -5.72 -5.39 5.60
N THR A 42 -5.80 -4.29 4.85
CA THR A 42 -4.65 -3.60 4.25
C THR A 42 -4.48 -2.21 4.86
N LEU A 43 -3.30 -1.94 5.41
CA LEU A 43 -2.91 -0.61 5.87
C LEU A 43 -2.16 0.13 4.75
N VAL A 44 -2.70 1.26 4.30
CA VAL A 44 -2.07 2.11 3.28
C VAL A 44 -1.46 3.32 3.96
N PHE A 45 -0.13 3.35 4.00
CA PHE A 45 0.64 4.47 4.52
C PHE A 45 0.79 5.54 3.43
N ASP A 46 -0.12 6.52 3.42
CA ASP A 46 -0.13 7.60 2.43
C ASP A 46 0.76 8.77 2.87
N LEU A 47 1.55 9.27 1.94
CA LEU A 47 2.32 10.50 2.10
C LEU A 47 2.63 11.12 0.73
N PRO A 48 2.90 12.43 0.67
CA PRO A 48 3.45 13.05 -0.54
C PRO A 48 4.69 12.32 -1.04
N VAL A 49 4.76 12.08 -2.34
CA VAL A 49 5.83 11.32 -3.01
C VAL A 49 7.21 11.90 -2.70
N GLU A 50 7.33 13.22 -2.64
CA GLU A 50 8.58 13.93 -2.38
C GLU A 50 9.12 13.62 -0.98
N ILE A 51 8.23 13.51 0.01
CA ILE A 51 8.60 13.15 1.39
C ILE A 51 9.08 11.69 1.41
N GLY A 52 8.37 10.80 0.70
CA GLY A 52 8.75 9.39 0.58
C GLY A 52 10.13 9.21 -0.06
N LEU A 53 10.37 9.86 -1.20
CA LEU A 53 11.65 9.82 -1.91
C LEU A 53 12.79 10.41 -1.07
N SER A 54 12.56 11.50 -0.35
CA SER A 54 13.54 12.10 0.56
C SER A 54 13.93 11.13 1.68
N ARG A 55 12.95 10.44 2.30
CA ARG A 55 13.20 9.43 3.34
C ARG A 55 13.95 8.21 2.79
N ALA A 56 13.61 7.75 1.58
CA ALA A 56 14.29 6.63 0.92
C ALA A 56 15.76 6.95 0.62
N ALA A 57 16.03 8.14 0.06
CA ALA A 57 17.39 8.61 -0.23
C ALA A 57 18.26 8.71 1.04
N ALA A 58 17.68 9.09 2.17
CA ALA A 58 18.38 9.11 3.46
C ALA A 58 18.74 7.72 3.99
N ARG A 59 18.04 6.66 3.56
CA ARG A 59 18.23 5.28 4.02
C ARG A 59 19.37 4.55 3.29
N GLY A 60 19.82 5.06 2.14
CA GLY A 60 20.97 4.51 1.42
C GLY A 60 20.74 4.33 -0.08
N ARG A 61 21.34 3.29 -0.65
CA ARG A 61 21.35 3.08 -2.11
C ARG A 61 19.96 2.80 -2.64
N LEU A 62 19.52 3.66 -3.55
CA LEU A 62 18.23 3.53 -4.21
C LEU A 62 18.13 2.23 -5.03
N ASP A 63 17.01 1.53 -4.89
CA ASP A 63 16.70 0.33 -5.66
C ASP A 63 16.26 0.65 -7.10
N ARG A 64 15.94 -0.38 -7.89
CA ARG A 64 15.54 -0.22 -9.31
C ARG A 64 14.24 0.59 -9.48
N PHE A 65 13.32 0.55 -8.52
CA PHE A 65 12.08 1.31 -8.58
C PHE A 65 12.30 2.76 -8.14
N GLU A 66 13.19 2.99 -7.19
CA GLU A 66 13.57 4.32 -6.71
C GLU A 66 14.36 5.15 -7.76
N GLN A 67 14.70 4.54 -8.90
CA GLN A 67 15.22 5.22 -10.09
C GLN A 67 14.12 5.76 -11.02
N GLU A 68 12.86 5.41 -10.80
CA GLU A 68 11.74 5.92 -11.58
C GLU A 68 11.43 7.39 -11.25
N GLY A 69 10.80 8.10 -12.19
CA GLY A 69 10.48 9.52 -12.03
C GLY A 69 9.27 9.78 -11.13
N ARG A 70 9.10 11.04 -10.70
CA ARG A 70 7.96 11.49 -9.88
C ARG A 70 6.59 11.04 -10.40
N ALA A 71 6.36 11.11 -11.71
CA ALA A 71 5.11 10.69 -12.33
C ALA A 71 4.77 9.21 -12.10
N PHE A 72 5.79 8.34 -12.04
CA PHE A 72 5.61 6.92 -11.71
C PHE A 72 5.07 6.77 -10.28
N PHE A 73 5.71 7.45 -9.32
CA PHE A 73 5.32 7.37 -7.92
C PHE A 73 3.98 8.06 -7.64
N ASP A 74 3.64 9.12 -8.35
CA ASP A 74 2.32 9.73 -8.30
C ASP A 74 1.24 8.73 -8.76
N ALA A 75 1.49 8.01 -9.86
CA ALA A 75 0.57 6.98 -10.36
C ALA A 75 0.43 5.78 -9.39
N VAL A 76 1.55 5.36 -8.77
CA VAL A 76 1.56 4.34 -7.71
C VAL A 76 0.68 4.79 -6.54
N ARG A 77 0.92 5.99 -6.02
CA ARG A 77 0.16 6.58 -4.90
C ARG A 77 -1.33 6.67 -5.23
N SER A 78 -1.67 7.25 -6.38
CA SER A 78 -3.07 7.36 -6.82
C SER A 78 -3.76 6.01 -6.93
N THR A 79 -3.04 4.96 -7.36
CA THR A 79 -3.61 3.61 -7.47
C THR A 79 -3.95 3.02 -6.09
N TYR A 80 -3.07 3.18 -5.10
CA TYR A 80 -3.37 2.78 -3.72
C TYR A 80 -4.59 3.51 -3.16
N LEU A 81 -4.64 4.83 -3.32
CA LEU A 81 -5.76 5.65 -2.84
C LEU A 81 -7.08 5.28 -3.51
N ASN A 82 -7.07 5.01 -4.81
CA ASN A 82 -8.26 4.59 -5.55
C ASN A 82 -8.78 3.22 -5.07
N ARG A 83 -7.87 2.26 -4.81
CA ARG A 83 -8.24 0.94 -4.28
C ARG A 83 -8.80 1.04 -2.86
N ALA A 84 -8.14 1.79 -1.98
CA ALA A 84 -8.63 2.03 -0.63
C ALA A 84 -10.01 2.73 -0.61
N LYS A 85 -10.26 3.63 -1.56
CA LYS A 85 -11.57 4.28 -1.73
C LYS A 85 -12.65 3.33 -2.26
N ALA A 86 -12.29 2.37 -3.11
CA ALA A 86 -13.23 1.41 -3.69
C ALA A 86 -13.71 0.37 -2.66
N GLU A 87 -12.85 -0.02 -1.71
CA GLU A 87 -13.15 -1.07 -0.74
C GLU A 87 -12.87 -0.62 0.71
N PRO A 88 -13.52 0.45 1.21
CA PRO A 88 -13.18 1.06 2.51
C PRO A 88 -13.33 0.12 3.71
N ALA A 89 -14.05 -1.00 3.57
CA ALA A 89 -14.14 -2.01 4.63
C ALA A 89 -12.79 -2.69 4.89
N CYS A 90 -12.02 -2.98 3.84
CA CYS A 90 -10.80 -3.79 3.88
C CYS A 90 -9.52 -2.94 3.99
N TYR A 91 -9.62 -1.61 3.87
CA TYR A 91 -8.45 -0.71 3.84
C TYR A 91 -8.53 0.34 4.94
N ARG A 92 -7.40 0.64 5.58
CA ARG A 92 -7.25 1.80 6.46
C ARG A 92 -6.13 2.68 5.92
N LEU A 93 -6.45 3.95 5.66
CA LEU A 93 -5.46 4.95 5.31
C LEU A 93 -4.77 5.45 6.58
N VAL A 94 -3.45 5.49 6.55
CA VAL A 94 -2.60 6.02 7.62
C VAL A 94 -1.83 7.19 7.05
N ASP A 95 -1.96 8.38 7.65
CA ASP A 95 -1.21 9.57 7.26
C ASP A 95 0.26 9.43 7.70
N ALA A 96 1.09 8.95 6.78
CA ALA A 96 2.50 8.72 6.97
C ALA A 96 3.35 9.99 6.78
N ALA A 97 2.74 11.15 6.48
CA ALA A 97 3.44 12.43 6.44
C ALA A 97 3.75 12.97 7.85
N GLN A 98 3.04 12.48 8.87
CA GLN A 98 3.23 12.84 10.28
C GLN A 98 4.56 12.33 10.84
N SER A 99 4.83 12.67 12.10
CA SER A 99 5.96 12.12 12.84
C SER A 99 5.78 10.61 13.05
N LEU A 100 6.88 9.88 13.24
CA LEU A 100 6.81 8.43 13.52
C LEU A 100 5.95 8.12 14.74
N ALA A 101 6.02 8.95 15.79
CA ALA A 101 5.23 8.78 17.01
C ALA A 101 3.73 8.97 16.76
N ASP A 102 3.35 9.96 15.94
CA ASP A 102 1.94 10.19 15.61
C ASP A 102 1.37 9.09 14.72
N VAL A 103 2.18 8.61 13.76
CA VAL A 103 1.83 7.43 12.95
C VAL A 103 1.60 6.22 13.84
N GLN A 104 2.50 5.92 14.78
CA GLN A 104 2.34 4.81 15.72
C GLN A 104 1.10 4.98 16.59
N ALA A 105 0.86 6.18 17.13
CA ALA A 105 -0.34 6.48 17.90
C ALA A 105 -1.64 6.33 17.08
N SER A 106 -1.59 6.56 15.77
CA SER A 106 -2.72 6.30 14.87
C SER A 106 -2.95 4.79 14.65
N LEU A 107 -1.88 4.00 14.57
CA LEU A 107 -1.96 2.54 14.46
C LEU A 107 -2.49 1.90 15.76
N ASP A 108 -2.11 2.42 16.92
CA ASP A 108 -2.59 1.94 18.21
C ASP A 108 -4.13 2.02 18.31
N LYS A 109 -4.74 3.03 17.67
CA LYS A 109 -6.20 3.18 17.60
C LYS A 109 -6.88 2.11 16.72
N LEU A 110 -6.13 1.47 15.82
CA LEU A 110 -6.62 0.37 14.96
C LEU A 110 -6.45 -1.01 15.61
N LEU A 111 -5.66 -1.13 16.69
CA LEU A 111 -5.41 -2.41 17.37
C LEU A 111 -6.68 -3.13 17.85
N PRO A 112 -7.70 -2.45 18.43
CA PRO A 112 -8.93 -3.12 18.84
C PRO A 112 -9.65 -3.79 17.66
N GLU A 113 -9.70 -3.12 16.51
CA GLU A 113 -10.29 -3.64 15.28
C GLU A 113 -9.51 -4.87 14.76
N LEU A 114 -8.18 -4.75 14.69
CA LEU A 114 -7.29 -5.85 14.29
C LEU A 114 -7.46 -7.10 15.16
N LEU A 115 -7.64 -6.93 16.46
CA LEU A 115 -7.84 -8.03 17.41
C LEU A 115 -9.19 -8.71 17.24
N GLU A 116 -10.24 -7.96 16.88
CA GLU A 116 -11.56 -8.54 16.57
C GLU A 116 -11.53 -9.35 15.27
N LEU A 117 -10.84 -8.87 14.23
CA LEU A 117 -10.64 -9.62 12.99
C LEU A 117 -9.91 -10.96 13.21
N GLN A 118 -9.03 -11.05 14.21
CA GLN A 118 -8.34 -12.30 14.54
C GLN A 118 -9.22 -13.32 15.27
N ARG A 119 -10.32 -12.89 15.89
CA ARG A 119 -11.19 -13.75 16.71
C ARG A 119 -12.31 -14.41 15.92
N GLY A 120 -12.63 -13.91 14.73
CA GLY A 120 -13.53 -14.55 13.77
C GLY A 120 -12.85 -15.67 13.01
#